data_AF-A0A9E0GMB6-F1
#
_entry.id   AF-A0A9E0GMB6-F1
#
_cell.length_a   1.000
_cell.length_b   1.000
_cell.length_c   1.000
_cell.angle_alpha   90.00
_cell.angle_beta   90.00
_cell.angle_gamma   90.00
#
_symmetry.space_group_name_H-M   'P 1'
#
loop_
_entity.id
_entity.type
_entity.pdbx_description
1 polymer ?
#
loop_
_entity_poly.entity_id
_entity_poly.type
_entity_poly.pdbx_seq_one_letter_code
_entity_poly.pdbx_strand_id
1 'polypeptide(L)'
;MNLGKAKAEILLPFFRLLEACQSMVYNVNTMNENEFFIPLPDAATLRVRYLKDRGRILRFVVQLEILIDHDWTPIVRYDNAHQFVHRDDLKPDGSQIKTPPMAFTNNADAFGFALQDLRTNYRFYVQRYLQWRTE
;
A
#
# COMPACT_ATOMS: atom_id res chain seq x y z
N MET A 1 -16.50 76.32 -14.42
CA MET A 1 -15.08 76.15 -14.02
C MET A 1 -14.87 74.70 -13.61
N ASN A 2 -13.82 74.07 -14.17
CA ASN A 2 -13.28 72.71 -13.96
C ASN A 2 -14.27 71.53 -14.14
N LEU A 3 -14.32 70.84 -15.28
CA LEU A 3 -13.32 69.92 -15.89
C LEU A 3 -12.76 68.86 -14.94
N GLY A 4 -13.22 67.62 -15.13
CA GLY A 4 -12.73 66.40 -14.48
C GLY A 4 -13.30 65.13 -15.12
N LYS A 5 -12.93 64.90 -16.39
CA LYS A 5 -12.95 63.67 -17.22
C LYS A 5 -13.40 62.37 -16.51
N ALA A 6 -14.50 61.71 -16.86
CA ALA A 6 -14.84 60.92 -18.06
C ALA A 6 -14.48 59.41 -18.00
N LYS A 7 -15.54 58.57 -18.15
CA LYS A 7 -15.62 57.17 -18.67
C LYS A 7 -15.08 56.05 -17.75
N ALA A 8 -15.65 54.86 -17.65
CA ALA A 8 -16.34 54.03 -18.65
C ALA A 8 -17.21 52.90 -18.02
N GLU A 9 -18.14 52.39 -18.84
CA GLU A 9 -18.58 50.97 -18.99
C GLU A 9 -19.24 50.25 -17.79
N ILE A 10 -20.54 49.92 -17.81
CA ILE A 10 -21.21 48.82 -18.55
C ILE A 10 -20.59 47.44 -18.31
N LEU A 11 -21.17 46.65 -17.39
CA LEU A 11 -21.52 45.21 -17.51
C LEU A 11 -21.99 44.72 -16.11
N LEU A 12 -23.30 44.62 -15.87
CA LEU A 12 -24.12 43.39 -15.91
C LEU A 12 -23.72 42.27 -14.91
N PRO A 13 -24.74 41.57 -14.37
CA PRO A 13 -24.75 40.94 -13.06
C PRO A 13 -24.18 39.52 -13.13
N PHE A 14 -23.08 39.25 -12.43
CA PHE A 14 -22.50 37.90 -12.41
C PHE A 14 -22.05 37.43 -11.02
N PHE A 15 -22.39 38.18 -9.96
CA PHE A 15 -21.94 37.89 -8.60
C PHE A 15 -22.92 37.09 -7.72
N ARG A 16 -23.99 36.54 -8.29
CA ARG A 16 -24.94 35.66 -7.56
C ARG A 16 -25.07 34.25 -8.15
N LEU A 17 -24.02 33.76 -8.82
CA LEU A 17 -23.96 32.36 -9.27
C LEU A 17 -22.65 31.64 -8.88
N LEU A 18 -21.88 32.18 -7.92
CA LEU A 18 -20.64 31.56 -7.47
C LEU A 18 -20.79 30.75 -6.17
N GLU A 19 -21.79 31.04 -5.33
CA GLU A 19 -21.97 30.30 -4.06
C GLU A 19 -22.68 28.95 -4.21
N ALA A 20 -23.37 28.71 -5.33
CA ALA A 20 -23.98 27.40 -5.62
C ALA A 20 -23.01 26.41 -6.32
N CYS A 21 -21.80 26.87 -6.70
CA CYS A 21 -20.82 26.04 -7.41
C CYS A 21 -19.64 25.58 -6.51
N GLN A 22 -19.66 25.90 -5.21
CA GLN A 22 -18.68 25.41 -4.24
C GLN A 22 -19.13 24.18 -3.45
N SER A 23 -20.37 23.69 -3.64
CA SER A 23 -20.88 22.51 -2.91
C SER A 23 -20.86 21.19 -3.71
N MET A 24 -20.34 21.16 -4.95
CA MET A 24 -20.39 20.00 -5.85
C MET A 24 -19.04 19.28 -6.08
N VAL A 25 -18.05 19.44 -5.21
CA VAL A 25 -16.84 18.59 -5.21
C VAL A 25 -16.43 18.23 -3.77
N TYR A 26 -17.36 17.71 -2.98
CA TYR A 26 -17.02 17.12 -1.67
C TYR A 26 -16.93 15.60 -1.78
N ASN A 27 -15.70 15.11 -1.56
CA ASN A 27 -15.28 13.73 -1.30
C ASN A 27 -15.50 12.70 -2.42
N VAL A 28 -14.50 12.60 -3.30
CA VAL A 28 -14.18 11.33 -3.96
C VAL A 28 -13.84 10.32 -2.85
N ASN A 29 -14.56 9.19 -2.81
CA ASN A 29 -14.32 8.08 -1.87
C ASN A 29 -12.83 7.67 -1.96
N THR A 30 -12.02 7.96 -0.94
CA THR A 30 -10.54 7.83 -1.05
C THR A 30 -10.00 6.49 -0.56
N MET A 31 -10.79 5.42 -0.70
CA MET A 31 -10.29 4.05 -0.56
C MET A 31 -9.55 3.65 -1.83
N ASN A 32 -8.22 3.54 -1.75
CA ASN A 32 -7.37 3.18 -2.87
C ASN A 32 -6.61 1.89 -2.56
N GLU A 33 -6.81 0.88 -3.41
CA GLU A 33 -5.99 -0.32 -3.42
C GLU A 33 -4.80 -0.12 -4.36
N ASN A 34 -3.62 -0.55 -3.92
CA ASN A 34 -2.37 -0.41 -4.67
C ASN A 34 -1.63 -1.74 -4.63
N GLU A 35 -1.09 -2.15 -5.79
CA GLU A 35 -0.19 -3.29 -5.92
C GLU A 35 1.06 -2.86 -6.67
N PHE A 36 2.22 -3.32 -6.21
CA PHE A 36 3.49 -3.13 -6.90
C PHE A 36 4.50 -4.19 -6.48
N PHE A 37 5.58 -4.29 -7.25
CA PHE A 37 6.66 -5.24 -7.04
C PHE A 37 7.96 -4.53 -6.72
N ILE A 38 8.73 -5.07 -5.79
CA ILE A 38 10.08 -4.61 -5.47
C ILE A 38 11.04 -5.76 -5.82
N PRO A 39 11.76 -5.67 -6.95
CA PRO A 39 12.76 -6.67 -7.31
C PRO A 39 13.87 -6.73 -6.24
N LEU A 40 14.30 -7.93 -5.92
CA LEU A 40 15.46 -8.22 -5.08
C LEU A 40 16.49 -9.03 -5.92
N PRO A 41 17.75 -9.12 -5.48
CA PRO A 41 18.71 -10.02 -6.09
C PRO A 41 18.26 -11.49 -6.03
N ASP A 42 18.98 -12.36 -6.75
CA ASP A 42 18.84 -13.82 -6.66
C ASP A 42 17.44 -14.34 -7.05
N ALA A 43 16.83 -13.70 -8.06
CA ALA A 43 15.49 -14.04 -8.57
C ALA A 43 14.39 -14.04 -7.48
N ALA A 44 14.51 -13.11 -6.53
CA ALA A 44 13.51 -12.83 -5.52
C ALA A 44 12.78 -11.51 -5.80
N THR A 45 11.54 -11.38 -5.31
CA THR A 45 10.77 -10.14 -5.40
C THR A 45 9.84 -10.01 -4.19
N LEU A 46 9.55 -8.77 -3.80
CA LEU A 46 8.45 -8.50 -2.87
C LEU A 46 7.23 -8.07 -3.68
N ARG A 47 6.14 -8.83 -3.58
CA ARG A 47 4.82 -8.39 -4.02
C ARG A 47 4.13 -7.67 -2.87
N VAL A 48 3.81 -6.40 -3.09
CA VAL A 48 3.27 -5.52 -2.06
C VAL A 48 1.88 -5.08 -2.48
N ARG A 49 0.88 -5.39 -1.64
CA ARG A 49 -0.49 -4.89 -1.78
C ARG A 49 -0.91 -4.15 -0.54
N TYR A 50 -1.61 -3.03 -0.71
CA TYR A 50 -2.22 -2.35 0.42
C TYR A 50 -3.45 -1.56 0.03
N LEU A 51 -4.36 -1.43 0.99
CA LEU A 51 -5.53 -0.57 0.94
C LEU A 51 -5.29 0.61 1.88
N LYS A 52 -5.45 1.83 1.36
CA LYS A 52 -5.41 3.05 2.18
C LYS A 52 -6.70 3.83 2.07
N ASP A 53 -7.05 4.53 3.15
CA ASP A 53 -8.10 5.54 3.19
C ASP A 53 -7.54 6.82 3.81
N ARG A 54 -7.75 7.96 3.14
CA ARG A 54 -7.26 9.29 3.60
C ARG A 54 -5.80 9.29 4.10
N GLY A 55 -4.93 8.58 3.38
CA GLY A 55 -3.49 8.47 3.69
C GLY A 55 -3.12 7.44 4.77
N ARG A 56 -4.10 6.74 5.38
CA ARG A 56 -3.87 5.72 6.40
C ARG A 56 -3.96 4.32 5.79
N ILE A 57 -2.98 3.46 6.08
CA ILE A 57 -3.03 2.04 5.70
C ILE A 57 -4.13 1.35 6.52
N LEU A 58 -5.10 0.74 5.84
CA LEU A 58 -6.16 -0.04 6.45
C LEU A 58 -5.82 -1.53 6.45
N ARG A 59 -5.33 -2.02 5.30
CA ARG A 59 -4.93 -3.42 5.10
C ARG A 59 -3.68 -3.49 4.26
N PHE A 60 -2.85 -4.50 4.48
CA PHE A 60 -1.72 -4.79 3.62
C PHE A 60 -1.43 -6.28 3.54
N VAL A 61 -0.76 -6.65 2.45
CA VAL A 61 -0.08 -7.91 2.26
C VAL A 61 1.31 -7.60 1.70
N VAL A 62 2.36 -8.06 2.38
CA VAL A 62 3.73 -8.02 1.89
C VAL A 62 4.20 -9.46 1.74
N GLN A 63 4.49 -9.87 0.51
CA GLN A 63 4.81 -11.26 0.19
C GLN A 63 6.17 -11.34 -0.47
N LEU A 64 7.05 -12.19 0.06
CA LEU A 64 8.29 -12.57 -0.58
C LEU A 64 8.03 -13.73 -1.53
N GLU A 65 8.41 -13.56 -2.78
CA GLU A 65 8.28 -14.55 -3.84
C GLU A 65 9.66 -14.83 -4.45
N ILE A 66 9.90 -16.08 -4.83
CA ILE A 66 11.10 -16.51 -5.55
C ILE A 66 10.73 -17.23 -6.82
N LEU A 67 11.54 -17.05 -7.86
CA LEU A 67 11.38 -17.76 -9.12
C LEU A 67 11.94 -19.18 -8.99
N ILE A 68 11.07 -20.19 -9.05
CA ILE A 68 11.42 -21.61 -9.02
C ILE A 68 10.74 -22.28 -10.20
N ASP A 69 11.48 -23.06 -10.99
CA ASP A 69 10.97 -23.82 -12.13
C ASP A 69 10.13 -22.97 -13.12
N HIS A 70 10.51 -21.70 -13.28
CA HIS A 70 9.83 -20.67 -14.10
C HIS A 70 8.55 -20.08 -13.51
N ASP A 71 8.21 -20.42 -12.27
CA ASP A 71 7.03 -19.91 -11.56
C ASP A 71 7.42 -19.07 -10.32
N TRP A 72 6.76 -17.93 -10.15
CA TRP A 72 6.90 -17.11 -8.95
C TRP A 72 6.17 -17.77 -7.78
N THR A 73 6.96 -18.29 -6.84
CA THR A 73 6.47 -19.06 -5.70
C THR A 73 6.53 -18.21 -4.43
N PRO A 74 5.41 -18.01 -3.72
CA PRO A 74 5.41 -17.29 -2.46
C PRO A 74 5.97 -18.13 -1.33
N ILE A 75 6.87 -17.55 -0.53
CA ILE A 75 7.57 -18.29 0.53
C ILE A 75 7.36 -17.69 1.92
N VAL A 76 7.10 -16.38 2.02
CA VAL A 76 6.74 -15.71 3.28
C VAL A 76 5.72 -14.63 2.99
N ARG A 77 4.70 -14.54 3.83
CA ARG A 77 3.66 -13.51 3.75
C ARG A 77 3.47 -12.83 5.08
N TYR A 78 3.45 -11.50 5.07
CA TYR A 78 2.88 -10.70 6.13
C TYR A 78 1.51 -10.17 5.72
N ASP A 79 0.53 -10.26 6.61
CA ASP A 79 -0.76 -9.60 6.46
C ASP A 79 -1.29 -9.12 7.83
N ASN A 80 -2.22 -8.16 7.79
CA ASN A 80 -2.84 -7.61 9.00
C ASN A 80 -4.33 -7.99 9.12
N ALA A 81 -4.59 -9.26 9.45
CA ALA A 81 -5.93 -9.71 9.83
C ALA A 81 -6.32 -9.24 11.24
N HIS A 82 -7.55 -8.73 11.42
CA HIS A 82 -8.11 -8.34 12.73
C HIS A 82 -7.21 -7.45 13.62
N GLN A 83 -6.46 -6.52 13.02
CA GLN A 83 -5.52 -5.58 13.70
C GLN A 83 -4.23 -6.22 14.25
N PHE A 84 -4.03 -7.53 14.05
CA PHE A 84 -2.79 -8.21 14.37
C PHE A 84 -2.03 -8.51 13.09
N VAL A 85 -0.71 -8.42 13.17
CA VAL A 85 0.15 -8.82 12.06
C VAL A 85 0.54 -10.26 12.24
N HIS A 86 0.32 -11.06 11.21
CA HIS A 86 0.81 -12.43 11.13
C HIS A 86 1.94 -12.50 10.10
N ARG A 87 2.97 -13.29 10.41
CA ARG A 87 3.89 -13.81 9.41
C ARG A 87 3.55 -15.27 9.17
N ASP A 88 3.30 -15.60 7.93
CA ASP A 88 3.10 -16.96 7.45
C ASP A 88 4.33 -17.38 6.65
N ASP A 89 5.08 -18.36 7.17
CA ASP A 89 6.12 -19.05 6.41
C ASP A 89 5.46 -20.17 5.61
N LEU A 90 5.49 -20.06 4.28
CA LEU A 90 4.81 -20.97 3.36
C LEU A 90 5.76 -22.10 2.97
N LYS A 91 5.28 -23.34 2.99
CA LYS A 91 6.09 -24.52 2.66
C LYS A 91 5.80 -25.06 1.25
N PRO A 92 6.74 -25.79 0.65
CA PRO A 92 6.54 -26.44 -0.65
C PRO A 92 5.37 -27.42 -0.69
N ASP A 93 5.04 -28.06 0.43
CA ASP A 93 3.90 -28.99 0.56
C ASP A 93 2.54 -28.28 0.64
N GLY A 94 2.52 -26.95 0.59
CA GLY A 94 1.33 -26.11 0.72
C GLY A 94 0.91 -25.83 2.17
N SER A 95 1.58 -26.41 3.16
CA SER A 95 1.36 -26.07 4.57
C SER A 95 1.96 -24.70 4.92
N GLN A 96 1.54 -24.13 6.05
CA GLN A 96 2.05 -22.84 6.51
C GLN A 96 2.32 -22.86 8.01
N ILE A 97 3.41 -22.19 8.41
CA ILE A 97 3.74 -21.94 9.81
C ILE A 97 3.38 -20.49 10.11
N LYS A 98 2.38 -20.29 11.00
CA LYS A 98 1.98 -18.96 11.45
C LYS A 98 2.79 -18.56 12.68
N THR A 99 3.40 -17.37 12.67
CA THR A 99 3.96 -16.80 13.89
C THR A 99 2.84 -16.37 14.85
N PRO A 100 3.12 -16.28 16.16
CA PRO A 100 2.23 -15.56 17.08
C PRO A 100 1.89 -14.16 16.53
N PRO A 101 0.67 -13.66 16.79
CA PRO A 101 0.27 -12.32 16.37
C PRO A 101 1.21 -11.27 16.95
N MET A 102 1.68 -10.37 16.10
CA MET A 102 2.48 -9.22 16.50
C MET A 102 1.59 -7.99 16.63
N ALA A 103 1.74 -7.28 17.76
CA ALA A 103 1.04 -6.03 18.03
C ALA A 103 1.89 -4.84 17.60
N PHE A 104 1.25 -3.88 16.93
CA PHE A 104 1.86 -2.62 16.51
C PHE A 104 0.96 -1.46 16.91
N THR A 105 1.54 -0.28 17.09
CA THR A 105 0.79 0.94 17.41
C THR A 105 -0.21 1.31 16.31
N ASN A 106 0.17 1.10 15.05
CA ASN A 106 -0.69 1.33 13.90
C ASN A 106 -0.26 0.46 12.69
N ASN A 107 -1.13 0.41 11.67
CA ASN A 107 -0.89 -0.37 10.47
C ASN A 107 0.29 0.12 9.61
N ALA A 108 0.66 1.41 9.68
CA ALA A 108 1.79 1.91 8.93
C ALA A 108 3.13 1.41 9.52
N ASP A 109 3.24 1.37 10.85
CA ASP A 109 4.39 0.78 11.54
C ASP A 109 4.50 -0.72 11.23
N ALA A 110 3.38 -1.44 11.30
CA ALA A 110 3.28 -2.83 10.91
C ALA A 110 3.70 -3.10 9.46
N PHE A 111 3.21 -2.27 8.53
CA PHE A 111 3.54 -2.37 7.11
C PHE A 111 5.03 -2.10 6.86
N GLY A 112 5.59 -1.07 7.51
CA GLY A 112 7.01 -0.75 7.45
C GLY A 112 7.88 -1.87 8.02
N PHE A 113 7.46 -2.48 9.13
CA PHE A 113 8.14 -3.64 9.71
C PHE A 113 8.19 -4.81 8.73
N ALA A 114 7.05 -5.18 8.14
CA ALA A 114 6.97 -6.28 7.18
C ALA A 114 7.89 -6.05 5.96
N LEU A 115 7.89 -4.83 5.41
CA LEU A 115 8.79 -4.46 4.32
C LEU A 115 10.26 -4.55 4.72
N GLN A 116 10.62 -4.05 5.90
CA GLN A 116 11.99 -4.04 6.38
C GLN A 116 12.49 -5.45 6.64
N ASP A 117 11.71 -6.28 7.34
CA ASP A 117 12.06 -7.66 7.63
C ASP A 117 12.29 -8.46 6.34
N LEU A 118 11.33 -8.45 5.40
CA LEU A 118 11.51 -9.19 4.16
C LEU A 118 12.66 -8.64 3.31
N ARG A 119 12.90 -7.32 3.28
CA ARG A 119 14.06 -6.76 2.56
C ARG A 119 15.40 -7.16 3.16
N THR A 120 15.52 -7.16 4.49
CA THR A 120 16.78 -7.45 5.18
C THR A 120 17.05 -8.95 5.22
N ASN A 121 16.02 -9.76 5.44
CA ASN A 121 16.15 -11.17 5.78
C ASN A 121 15.75 -12.13 4.64
N TYR A 122 15.44 -11.64 3.42
CA TYR A 122 14.95 -12.51 2.34
C TYR A 122 15.83 -13.74 2.10
N ARG A 123 17.16 -13.61 2.08
CA ARG A 123 18.06 -14.75 1.82
C ARG A 123 17.91 -15.87 2.85
N PHE A 124 17.68 -15.52 4.11
CA PHE A 124 17.40 -16.50 5.16
C PHE A 124 16.10 -17.26 4.87
N TYR A 125 15.04 -16.53 4.51
CA TYR A 125 13.76 -17.13 4.16
C TYR A 125 13.84 -18.02 2.91
N VAL A 126 14.57 -17.58 1.87
CA VAL A 126 14.83 -18.38 0.66
C VAL A 126 15.56 -19.67 1.01
N GLN A 127 16.66 -19.57 1.77
CA GLN A 127 17.42 -20.74 2.20
C GLN A 127 16.54 -21.71 2.99
N ARG A 128 15.69 -21.20 3.90
CA ARG A 128 14.78 -22.04 4.68
C ARG A 128 13.75 -22.76 3.81
N TYR A 129 13.18 -22.06 2.83
CA TYR A 129 12.23 -22.66 1.89
C TYR A 129 12.87 -23.78 1.05
N LEU A 130 14.09 -23.54 0.55
CA LEU A 130 14.84 -24.53 -0.23
C LEU A 130 15.18 -25.78 0.60
N GLN A 131 15.46 -25.63 1.90
CA GLN A 131 15.65 -26.78 2.80
C GLN A 131 14.39 -27.65 2.89
N TRP A 132 13.22 -27.03 3.13
CA TRP A 132 11.95 -27.77 3.15
C TRP A 132 11.62 -28.46 1.83
N ARG A 133 12.13 -27.95 0.71
CA ARG A 133 11.90 -28.54 -0.61
C ARG A 133 12.68 -29.84 -0.82
N THR A 134 13.76 -30.01 -0.08
CA THR A 134 14.64 -31.18 -0.16
C THR A 134 14.39 -32.23 0.92
N GLU A 135 13.54 -31.90 1.90
CA GLU A 135 13.06 -32.81 2.96
C GLU A 135 11.93 -33.71 2.43
#